data_AF-A0A7S3RU72-F1
#
_entry.id   AF-A0A7S3RU72-F1
#
_cell.length_a   1.000
_cell.length_b   1.000
_cell.length_c   1.000
_cell.angle_alpha   90.00
_cell.angle_beta   90.00
_cell.angle_gamma   90.00
#
_symmetry.space_group_name_H-M   'P 1'
#
loop_
_entity.id
_entity.type
_entity.pdbx_description
1 polymer ?
#
loop_
_entity_poly.entity_id
_entity_poly.type
_entity_poly.pdbx_seq_one_letter_code
_entity_poly.pdbx_strand_id
1 'polypeptide(L)'
;LDTQVRPDEMVASYRYGRDVIPVAGALEEKMRYGVPEKCLELHGFVPRASVPRHYLLGPSEVLVGDDAVAGADKAVQALCYVLDEERLLGIARYARSKGLA
;
A
#
# COMPACT_ATOMS: atom_id res chain seq x y z
N LEU A 1 -31.12 19.61 27.26
CA LEU A 1 -30.76 19.82 25.84
C LEU A 1 -30.68 18.43 25.21
N ASP A 2 -31.83 17.83 24.91
CA ASP A 2 -31.93 16.51 24.28
C ASP A 2 -32.56 16.70 22.90
N THR A 3 -31.76 17.25 21.99
CA THR A 3 -32.13 17.27 20.57
C THR A 3 -31.46 16.08 19.92
N GLN A 4 -32.22 15.01 19.70
CA GLN A 4 -31.74 13.87 18.94
C GLN A 4 -31.60 14.26 17.47
N VAL A 5 -30.36 14.22 16.96
CA VAL A 5 -30.06 14.40 15.53
C VAL A 5 -30.16 13.05 14.86
N ARG A 6 -30.87 12.99 13.73
CA ARG A 6 -31.05 11.73 12.99
C ARG A 6 -29.77 11.39 12.22
N PRO A 7 -29.41 10.10 12.04
CA PRO A 7 -28.24 9.72 11.26
C PRO A 7 -28.23 10.29 9.83
N ASP A 8 -29.41 10.43 9.22
CA ASP A 8 -29.56 10.99 7.86
C ASP A 8 -29.26 12.49 7.78
N GLU A 9 -29.25 13.19 8.91
CA GLU A 9 -28.91 14.61 9.02
C GLU A 9 -27.41 14.80 9.28
N MET A 10 -26.66 13.72 9.48
CA MET A 10 -25.23 13.76 9.73
C MET A 10 -24.45 13.76 8.41
N VAL A 11 -23.44 14.64 8.33
CA VAL A 11 -22.51 14.72 7.20
C VAL A 11 -21.10 14.40 7.70
N ALA A 12 -20.39 13.55 6.97
CA ALA A 12 -18.99 13.27 7.25
C ALA A 12 -18.17 14.57 7.17
N SER A 13 -17.31 14.79 8.15
CA SER A 13 -16.47 16.00 8.18
C SER A 13 -15.06 15.65 8.59
N TYR A 14 -14.11 16.38 8.03
CA TYR A 14 -12.69 16.19 8.25
C TYR A 14 -12.10 17.46 8.81
N ARG A 15 -11.26 17.32 9.82
CA ARG A 15 -10.54 18.46 10.39
C ARG A 15 -9.37 18.81 9.47
N TYR A 16 -9.31 20.06 9.04
CA TYR A 16 -8.21 20.60 8.25
C TYR A 16 -7.63 21.80 8.99
N GLY A 17 -6.57 21.56 9.75
CA GLY A 17 -6.01 22.57 10.66
C GLY A 17 -6.97 22.89 11.81
N ARG A 18 -7.43 24.15 11.86
CA ARG A 18 -8.41 24.62 12.87
C ARG A 18 -9.86 24.46 12.41
N ASP A 19 -10.08 24.29 11.11
CA ASP A 19 -11.39 24.26 10.50
C ASP A 19 -11.91 22.82 10.37
N VAL A 20 -13.23 22.69 10.32
CA VAL A 20 -13.93 21.42 10.10
C VAL A 20 -14.67 21.52 8.76
N ILE A 21 -14.23 20.71 7.79
CA ILE A 21 -14.74 20.75 6.42
C ILE A 21 -15.73 19.59 6.24
N PRO A 22 -17.02 19.86 6.01
CA PRO A 22 -17.98 18.82 5.65
C PRO A 22 -17.73 18.35 4.22
N VAL A 23 -17.69 17.04 4.02
CA VAL A 23 -17.51 16.40 2.71
C VAL A 23 -18.71 15.49 2.46
N ALA A 24 -19.41 15.72 1.35
CA ALA A 24 -20.52 14.86 0.94
C ALA A 24 -19.98 13.47 0.53
N GLY A 25 -20.68 12.39 0.92
CA GLY A 25 -20.22 11.03 0.64
C GLY A 25 -19.96 10.73 -0.85
N ALA A 26 -20.79 11.28 -1.76
CA ALA A 26 -20.59 11.13 -3.20
C ALA A 26 -19.34 11.85 -3.73
N LEU A 27 -18.89 12.90 -3.05
CA LEU A 27 -17.64 13.60 -3.37
C LEU A 27 -16.44 12.82 -2.83
N GLU A 28 -16.57 12.29 -1.62
CA GLU A 28 -15.55 11.48 -0.97
C GLU A 28 -15.21 10.24 -1.81
N GLU A 29 -16.21 9.51 -2.29
CA GLU A 29 -16.02 8.32 -3.11
C GLU A 29 -15.25 8.61 -4.41
N LYS A 30 -15.52 9.77 -5.03
CA LYS A 30 -14.82 10.20 -6.26
C LYS A 30 -13.41 10.72 -6.01
N MET A 31 -13.13 11.23 -4.81
CA MET A 31 -11.84 11.81 -4.45
C MET A 31 -10.86 10.82 -3.83
N ARG A 32 -11.35 9.69 -3.30
CA ARG A 32 -10.50 8.65 -2.72
C ARG A 32 -9.51 8.13 -3.76
N TYR A 33 -8.24 8.10 -3.37
CA TYR A 33 -7.20 7.54 -4.22
C TYR A 33 -7.38 6.02 -4.29
N GLY A 34 -7.76 5.53 -5.47
CA GLY A 34 -7.90 4.11 -5.73
C GLY A 34 -6.58 3.45 -6.10
N VAL A 35 -6.44 2.19 -5.71
CA VAL A 35 -5.46 1.30 -6.33
C VAL A 35 -6.07 0.79 -7.64
N PRO A 36 -5.49 1.12 -8.82
CA PRO A 36 -6.06 0.74 -10.10
C PRO A 36 -6.07 -0.79 -10.28
N GLU A 37 -4.99 -1.46 -9.88
CA GLU A 37 -4.81 -2.91 -10.02
C GLU A 37 -3.93 -3.49 -8.91
N LYS A 38 -4.14 -4.78 -8.60
CA LYS A 38 -3.23 -5.56 -7.73
C LYS A 38 -1.86 -5.61 -8.41
N CYS A 39 -0.81 -5.19 -7.70
CA CYS A 39 0.53 -5.14 -8.26
C CYS A 39 1.61 -5.43 -7.23
N LEU A 40 2.73 -5.94 -7.74
CA LEU A 40 4.02 -5.92 -7.09
C LEU A 40 5.03 -5.41 -8.12
N GLU A 41 5.24 -4.10 -8.13
CA GLU A 41 6.05 -3.43 -9.15
C GLU A 41 7.38 -2.98 -8.55
N LEU A 42 8.48 -3.52 -9.06
CA LEU A 42 9.83 -3.19 -8.60
C LEU A 42 10.27 -1.84 -9.19
N HIS A 43 10.55 -0.86 -8.34
CA HIS A 43 11.01 0.47 -8.75
C HIS A 43 12.54 0.57 -8.84
N GLY A 44 13.27 -0.19 -8.04
CA GLY A 44 14.73 -0.17 -8.08
C GLY A 44 15.37 -0.93 -6.92
N PHE A 45 16.70 -0.83 -6.87
CA PHE A 45 17.53 -1.49 -5.85
C PHE A 45 18.33 -0.47 -5.06
N VAL A 46 18.50 -0.74 -3.77
CA VAL A 46 19.29 0.08 -2.85
C VAL A 46 20.21 -0.79 -1.99
N PRO A 47 21.37 -0.28 -1.54
CA PRO A 47 22.21 -1.01 -0.58
C PRO A 47 21.45 -1.30 0.71
N ARG A 48 21.60 -2.50 1.26
CA ARG A 48 20.95 -2.91 2.53
C ARG A 48 21.28 -1.98 3.69
N ALA A 49 22.49 -1.42 3.72
CA ALA A 49 22.92 -0.46 4.73
C ALA A 49 22.14 0.87 4.70
N SER A 50 21.51 1.21 3.56
CA SER A 50 20.73 2.45 3.40
C SER A 50 19.33 2.39 4.02
N VAL A 51 18.86 1.19 4.41
CA VAL A 51 17.54 0.98 5.00
C VAL A 51 17.67 0.48 6.45
N PRO A 52 17.69 1.40 7.43
CA PRO A 52 17.67 1.01 8.84
C PRO A 52 16.45 0.17 9.20
N ARG A 53 16.63 -0.78 10.12
CA ARG A 53 15.58 -1.73 10.53
C ARG A 53 14.30 -1.06 11.03
N HIS A 54 14.40 0.15 11.59
CA HIS A 54 13.27 0.91 12.12
C HIS A 54 12.43 1.61 11.04
N TYR A 55 12.86 1.62 9.77
CA TYR A 55 12.03 2.08 8.64
C TYR A 55 11.06 1.01 8.14
N LEU A 56 11.26 -0.25 8.50
CA LEU A 56 10.37 -1.34 8.11
C LEU A 56 9.12 -1.30 9.00
N LEU A 57 7.99 -0.95 8.39
CA LEU A 57 6.69 -0.82 9.04
C LEU A 57 5.75 -1.95 8.59
N GLY A 58 4.85 -2.34 9.47
CA GLY A 58 3.83 -3.35 9.18
C GLY A 58 4.34 -4.80 9.22
N PRO A 59 3.44 -5.76 8.95
CA PRO A 59 3.79 -7.18 8.90
C PRO A 59 4.60 -7.50 7.63
N SER A 60 5.42 -8.56 7.71
CA SER A 60 6.18 -9.06 6.56
C SER A 60 5.35 -10.06 5.76
N GLU A 61 5.48 -10.01 4.43
CA GLU A 61 4.92 -10.99 3.51
C GLU A 61 6.06 -11.72 2.78
N VAL A 62 5.78 -12.96 2.35
CA VAL A 62 6.74 -13.80 1.61
C VAL A 62 6.31 -13.86 0.16
N LEU A 63 7.21 -13.50 -0.74
CA LEU A 63 7.03 -13.63 -2.18
C LEU A 63 7.57 -14.98 -2.64
N VAL A 64 6.75 -15.72 -3.37
CA VAL A 64 7.10 -16.98 -4.05
C VAL A 64 6.75 -16.88 -5.52
N GLY A 65 7.40 -17.70 -6.36
CA GLY A 65 7.02 -17.80 -7.77
C GLY A 65 5.60 -18.33 -7.91
N ASP A 66 4.93 -17.94 -8.99
CA ASP A 66 3.62 -18.49 -9.33
C ASP A 66 3.80 -19.83 -10.03
N ASP A 67 3.24 -20.89 -9.48
CA ASP A 67 3.28 -22.25 -10.04
C ASP A 67 2.70 -22.31 -11.47
N ALA A 68 1.79 -21.40 -11.83
CA ALA A 68 1.21 -21.33 -13.17
C ALA A 68 2.20 -20.78 -14.21
N VAL A 69 3.26 -20.08 -13.78
CA VAL A 69 4.25 -19.47 -14.67
C VAL A 69 5.52 -20.31 -14.68
N ALA A 70 5.74 -21.02 -15.78
CA ALA A 70 6.91 -21.88 -15.93
C ALA A 70 8.22 -21.11 -15.70
N GLY A 71 8.98 -21.51 -14.67
CA GLY A 71 10.27 -20.92 -14.32
C GLY A 71 10.21 -19.69 -13.41
N ALA A 72 9.03 -19.28 -12.93
CA ALA A 72 8.91 -18.17 -11.98
C ALA A 72 9.72 -18.40 -10.70
N ASP A 73 9.70 -19.61 -10.14
CA ASP A 73 10.50 -19.95 -8.96
C ASP A 73 11.99 -19.76 -9.18
N LYS A 74 12.51 -20.21 -10.33
CA LYS A 74 13.92 -20.07 -10.68
C LYS A 74 14.30 -18.60 -10.83
N ALA A 75 13.41 -17.78 -11.39
CA ALA A 75 13.63 -16.35 -11.54
C ALA A 75 13.65 -15.63 -10.19
N VAL A 76 12.69 -15.93 -9.31
CA VAL A 76 12.65 -15.38 -7.93
C VAL A 76 13.88 -15.83 -7.15
N GLN A 77 14.27 -17.10 -7.28
CA GLN A 77 15.45 -17.63 -6.63
C GLN A 77 16.73 -16.95 -7.11
N ALA A 78 16.90 -16.78 -8.43
CA ALA A 78 18.04 -16.07 -9.00
C ALA A 78 18.12 -14.62 -8.51
N LEU A 79 16.98 -13.92 -8.43
CA LEU A 79 16.90 -12.58 -7.88
C LEU A 79 17.34 -12.54 -6.41
N CYS A 80 16.85 -13.48 -5.59
CA CYS A 80 17.21 -13.57 -4.17
C CYS A 80 18.72 -13.79 -3.99
N TYR A 81 19.35 -14.64 -4.80
CA TYR A 81 20.80 -14.88 -4.73
C TYR A 81 21.60 -13.60 -5.01
N VAL A 82 21.28 -12.90 -6.11
CA VAL A 82 21.99 -11.66 -6.48
C VAL A 82 21.83 -10.58 -5.42
N LEU A 83 20.62 -10.44 -4.85
CA LEU A 83 20.37 -9.46 -3.79
C LEU A 83 21.14 -9.75 -2.51
N ASP A 84 21.31 -11.03 -2.14
CA ASP A 84 22.06 -11.41 -0.96
C ASP A 84 23.57 -11.22 -1.16
N GLU A 85 24.10 -11.65 -2.30
CA GLU A 85 25.52 -11.53 -2.66
C GLU A 85 25.97 -10.06 -2.71
N GLU A 86 25.21 -9.20 -3.38
CA GLU A 86 25.50 -7.77 -3.54
C GLU A 86 25.05 -6.92 -2.33
N ARG A 87 24.41 -7.55 -1.32
CA ARG A 87 23.79 -6.88 -0.17
C ARG A 87 22.86 -5.73 -0.58
N LEU A 88 22.01 -5.99 -1.56
CA LEU A 88 21.00 -5.07 -2.08
C LEU A 88 19.61 -5.42 -1.55
N LEU A 89 18.71 -4.44 -1.58
CA LEU A 89 17.28 -4.59 -1.31
C LEU A 89 16.50 -4.03 -2.49
N GLY A 90 15.42 -4.71 -2.88
CA GLY A 90 14.46 -4.19 -3.86
C GLY A 90 13.42 -3.29 -3.21
N ILE A 91 13.17 -2.12 -3.79
CA ILE A 91 12.04 -1.26 -3.43
C ILE A 91 10.93 -1.51 -4.43
N ALA A 92 9.76 -1.91 -3.95
CA ALA A 92 8.61 -2.21 -4.78
C ALA A 92 7.34 -1.53 -4.26
N ARG A 93 6.45 -1.16 -5.19
CA ARG A 93 5.07 -0.81 -4.87
C ARG A 93 4.26 -2.09 -4.78
N TYR A 94 3.71 -2.35 -3.60
CA TYR A 94 2.84 -3.48 -3.35
C TYR A 94 1.39 -3.02 -3.16
N ALA A 95 0.47 -3.64 -3.89
CA ALA A 95 -0.95 -3.48 -3.69
C ALA A 95 -1.64 -4.83 -3.80
N ARG A 96 -2.27 -5.28 -2.70
CA ARG A 96 -2.86 -6.62 -2.58
C ARG A 96 -4.16 -6.81 -3.37
N SER A 97 -4.97 -5.77 -3.48
CA SER A 97 -6.29 -5.82 -4.11
C SER A 97 -6.58 -4.54 -4.88
N LYS A 98 -7.37 -4.67 -5.95
CA LYS A 98 -8.01 -3.53 -6.61
C LYS A 98 -9.10 -2.98 -5.69
N GLY A 99 -9.11 -1.67 -5.48
CA GLY A 99 -10.10 -1.03 -4.62
C GLY A 99 -9.73 0.39 -4.25
N LEU A 100 -10.70 1.10 -3.69
CA LEU A 100 -10.45 2.38 -3.01
C LEU A 100 -9.58 2.08 -1.78
N ALA A 101 -8.46 2.82 -1.64
CA ALA A 101 -7.63 2.76 -0.44
C ALA A 101 -8.39 3.30 0.78
#